data_AF-A0A453DJR8-F1
#
_entry.id   AF-A0A453DJR8-F1
#
_cell.length_a   1.000
_cell.length_b   1.000
_cell.length_c   1.000
_cell.angle_alpha   90.00
_cell.angle_beta   90.00
_cell.angle_gamma   90.00
#
_symmetry.space_group_name_H-M   'P 1'
#
loop_
_entity.id
_entity.type
_entity.pdbx_description
1 polymer ?
#
loop_
_entity_poly.entity_id
_entity_poly.type
_entity_poly.pdbx_seq_one_letter_code
_entity_poly.pdbx_strand_id
1 'polypeptide(L)'
;MPLLIQFFKDRGLNVADLVALSGAHTFGVAHCSLFEDRFKAGFGPNPPIDPKFATILKDKCANDFEHERVNSTFYPIVVQL
;
A
#
# COMPACT_ATOMS: atom_id res chain seq x y z
N MET A 1 8.75 8.07 9.57
CA MET A 1 8.28 8.85 8.41
C MET A 1 8.99 10.22 8.22
N PRO A 2 10.31 10.41 8.44
CA PRO A 2 10.91 11.74 8.22
C PRO A 2 10.91 12.17 6.74
N LEU A 3 11.12 11.22 5.82
CA LEU A 3 11.22 11.46 4.39
C LEU A 3 9.94 12.09 3.80
N LEU A 4 8.78 11.51 4.12
CA LEU A 4 7.50 11.94 3.56
C LEU A 4 7.10 13.33 4.10
N ILE A 5 7.38 13.60 5.37
CA ILE A 5 7.18 14.92 5.95
C ILE A 5 8.05 15.97 5.25
N GLN A 6 9.32 15.67 4.97
CA GLN A 6 10.20 16.59 4.27
C GLN A 6 9.73 16.84 2.83
N PHE A 7 9.33 15.79 2.11
CA PHE A 7 8.84 15.90 0.73
C PHE A 7 7.62 16.82 0.59
N PHE A 8 6.72 16.81 1.57
CA PHE A 8 5.57 17.71 1.63
C PHE A 8 6.00 19.14 2.00
N LYS A 9 6.90 19.28 2.98
CA LYS A 9 7.45 20.60 3.37
C LYS A 9 8.14 21.31 2.21
N ASP A 10 8.88 20.59 1.37
CA ASP A 10 9.55 21.15 0.18
C ASP A 10 8.56 21.70 -0.87
N ARG A 11 7.27 21.35 -0.75
CA ARG A 11 6.16 21.84 -1.59
C ARG A 11 5.27 22.86 -0.87
N GLY A 12 5.68 23.33 0.30
CA GLY A 12 4.89 24.27 1.11
C GLY A 12 3.69 23.63 1.82
N LEU A 13 3.65 22.30 1.93
CA LEU A 13 2.60 21.55 2.60
C LEU A 13 3.05 21.15 4.01
N ASN A 14 2.13 21.23 4.98
CA ASN A 14 2.39 20.88 6.37
C ASN A 14 1.99 19.42 6.68
N VAL A 15 2.12 19.01 7.95
CA VAL A 15 1.77 17.65 8.39
C VAL A 15 0.27 17.36 8.28
N ALA A 16 -0.58 18.37 8.49
CA ALA A 16 -2.03 18.22 8.32
C ALA A 16 -2.38 17.96 6.85
N ASP A 17 -1.73 18.67 5.92
CA ASP A 17 -1.89 18.45 4.48
C ASP A 17 -1.43 17.04 4.07
N LEU A 18 -0.31 16.57 4.64
CA LEU A 18 0.15 15.19 4.43
C LEU A 18 -0.92 14.17 4.85
N VAL A 19 -1.49 14.31 6.04
CA VAL A 19 -2.52 13.39 6.54
C VAL A 19 -3.78 13.49 5.67
N ALA A 20 -4.24 14.69 5.35
CA ALA A 20 -5.43 14.92 4.54
C ALA A 20 -5.28 14.34 3.12
N LEU A 21 -4.13 14.57 2.46
CA LEU A 21 -3.87 14.08 1.10
C LEU A 21 -3.59 12.58 1.06
N SER A 22 -3.05 12.00 2.13
CA SER A 22 -2.94 10.53 2.25
C SER A 22 -4.31 9.84 2.23
N GLY A 23 -5.38 10.56 2.61
CA GLY A 23 -6.76 10.10 2.50
C GLY A 23 -7.21 9.80 1.06
N ALA A 24 -6.52 10.30 0.02
CA ALA A 24 -6.81 9.99 -1.38
C ALA A 24 -6.73 8.47 -1.67
N HIS A 25 -5.99 7.72 -0.86
CA HIS A 25 -5.91 6.27 -0.96
C HIS A 25 -7.18 5.53 -0.50
N THR A 26 -8.15 6.19 0.14
CA THR A 26 -9.43 5.56 0.53
C THR A 26 -10.15 4.93 -0.67
N PHE A 27 -9.97 5.51 -1.86
CA PHE A 27 -10.48 5.00 -3.12
C PHE A 27 -9.32 4.78 -4.09
N GLY A 28 -9.45 3.81 -4.98
CA GLY A 28 -8.39 3.46 -5.91
C GLY A 28 -7.55 2.29 -5.42
N VAL A 29 -6.47 1.99 -6.16
CA VAL A 29 -5.86 0.66 -6.14
C VAL A 29 -4.36 0.68 -6.32
N ALA A 30 -3.73 -0.40 -5.86
CA ALA A 30 -2.29 -0.57 -5.96
C ALA A 30 -1.94 -1.96 -6.51
N HIS A 31 -0.87 -2.02 -7.30
CA HIS A 31 -0.24 -3.27 -7.70
C HIS A 31 0.47 -3.94 -6.52
N CYS A 32 0.46 -5.27 -6.47
CA CYS A 32 1.09 -6.05 -5.40
C CYS A 32 2.57 -5.71 -5.19
N SER A 33 3.30 -5.39 -6.26
CA SER A 33 4.72 -5.00 -6.20
C SER A 33 5.02 -3.79 -5.30
N LEU A 34 4.01 -2.97 -4.99
CA LEU A 34 4.17 -1.78 -4.13
C LEU A 34 4.11 -2.10 -2.63
N PHE A 35 3.62 -3.27 -2.23
CA PHE A 35 3.36 -3.60 -0.82
C PHE A 35 3.54 -5.08 -0.44
N GLU A 36 4.02 -5.92 -1.37
CA GLU A 36 4.21 -7.36 -1.14
C GLU A 36 5.32 -7.70 -0.13
N ASP A 37 6.27 -6.78 0.06
CA ASP A 37 7.31 -6.84 1.09
C ASP A 37 6.72 -6.92 2.51
N ARG A 38 5.48 -6.44 2.70
CA ARG A 38 4.80 -6.47 4.00
C ARG A 38 4.23 -7.83 4.39
N PHE A 39 4.07 -8.76 3.45
CA PHE A 39 3.47 -10.07 3.71
C PHE A 39 4.22 -11.26 3.11
N LYS A 40 5.20 -11.08 2.20
CA LYS A 40 6.04 -12.16 1.70
C LYS A 40 7.06 -12.63 2.76
N ALA A 41 7.34 -13.93 2.77
CA ALA A 41 8.31 -14.52 3.70
C ALA A 41 9.73 -14.00 3.42
N GLY A 42 10.49 -13.71 4.47
CA GLY A 42 11.89 -13.22 4.36
C GLY A 42 12.05 -11.71 4.52
N PHE A 43 10.95 -10.94 4.42
CA PHE A 43 10.91 -9.52 4.75
C PHE A 43 10.10 -9.36 6.03
N GLY A 44 10.77 -9.06 7.14
CA GLY A 44 10.13 -8.91 8.45
C GLY A 44 9.09 -7.78 8.48
N PRO A 45 8.21 -7.74 9.50
CA PRO A 45 7.06 -6.85 9.54
C PRO A 45 7.50 -5.42 9.86
N ASN A 46 7.72 -4.59 8.84
CA ASN A 46 7.97 -3.16 9.04
C ASN A 46 6.98 -2.32 8.23
N PRO A 47 5.87 -1.84 8.83
CA PRO A 47 5.25 -2.28 10.09
C PRO A 47 4.36 -3.52 9.91
N PRO A 48 4.08 -4.27 10.99
CA PRO A 48 3.20 -5.45 10.95
C PRO A 48 1.83 -5.09 10.39
N ILE A 49 1.43 -5.83 9.36
CA ILE A 49 0.06 -5.83 8.85
C ILE A 49 -0.74 -6.91 9.61
N ASP A 50 -2.05 -6.72 9.74
CA ASP A 50 -2.91 -7.71 10.38
C ASP A 50 -2.71 -9.10 9.73
N PRO A 51 -2.46 -10.17 10.50
CA PRO A 51 -2.17 -11.49 9.93
C PRO A 51 -3.29 -12.07 9.07
N LYS A 52 -4.57 -11.78 9.39
CA LYS A 52 -5.70 -12.23 8.56
C LYS A 52 -5.70 -11.48 7.23
N PHE A 53 -5.44 -10.18 7.27
CA PHE A 53 -5.31 -9.37 6.07
C PHE A 53 -4.08 -9.78 5.24
N ALA A 54 -2.96 -10.13 5.87
CA ALA A 54 -1.78 -10.67 5.19
C ALA A 54 -2.10 -11.94 4.39
N THR A 55 -2.87 -12.87 4.97
CA THR A 55 -3.31 -14.09 4.28
C THR A 55 -4.19 -13.75 3.07
N ILE A 56 -5.14 -12.83 3.22
CA ILE A 56 -6.00 -12.37 2.12
C ILE A 56 -5.16 -11.76 0.97
N LEU A 57 -4.14 -10.95 1.30
CA LEU A 57 -3.26 -10.35 0.30
C LEU A 57 -2.34 -11.38 -0.37
N LYS A 58 -1.85 -12.38 0.37
CA LYS A 58 -1.06 -13.49 -0.21
C LYS A 58 -1.85 -14.24 -1.28
N ASP A 59 -3.09 -14.63 -0.96
CA ASP A 59 -3.95 -15.35 -1.89
C ASP A 59 -4.29 -14.49 -3.12
N LYS A 60 -4.57 -13.21 -2.90
CA LYS A 60 -4.85 -12.24 -3.96
C LYS A 60 -3.67 -12.01 -4.89
N CYS A 61 -2.46 -11.87 -4.36
CA CYS A 61 -1.26 -11.60 -5.15
C CYS A 61 -0.62 -12.85 -5.77
N ALA A 62 -0.98 -14.06 -5.33
CA ALA A 62 -0.52 -15.32 -5.93
C ALA A 62 -1.16 -15.61 -7.30
N ASN A 63 -2.35 -15.07 -7.56
CA ASN A 63 -3.12 -15.30 -8.78
C ASN A 63 -2.82 -14.31 -9.92
N ASP A 64 -1.83 -13.42 -9.75
CA ASP A 64 -1.43 -12.42 -10.76
C ASP A 64 -0.66 -13.02 -11.96
N PHE A 65 -0.48 -14.34 -12.03
CA PHE A 65 0.27 -15.03 -13.08
C PHE A 65 -0.56 -15.62 -14.22
N GLU A 66 -1.90 -15.54 -14.19
CA GLU A 66 -2.76 -16.17 -15.22
C GLU A 66 -3.79 -15.20 -15.84
N HIS A 67 -3.38 -13.98 -16.23
CA HIS A 67 -3.93 -13.36 -17.46
C HIS A 67 -3.20 -12.10 -17.92
N GLU A 68 -2.90 -12.08 -19.22
CA GLU A 68 -2.63 -10.91 -20.08
C GLU A 68 -3.40 -9.63 -19.65
N ARG A 69 -2.64 -8.61 -19.23
CA ARG A 69 -2.81 -7.15 -19.47
C ARG A 69 -4.16 -6.42 -19.35
N VAL A 70 -5.26 -6.95 -18.80
CA VAL A 70 -6.52 -6.13 -18.69
C VAL A 70 -7.32 -6.29 -17.40
N ASN A 71 -7.10 -7.32 -16.58
CA ASN A 71 -7.78 -7.48 -15.28
C ASN A 71 -6.87 -7.14 -14.11
N SER A 72 -6.30 -5.93 -14.12
CA SER A 72 -5.61 -5.36 -12.96
C SER A 72 -6.54 -5.49 -11.76
N THR A 73 -6.24 -6.35 -10.79
CA THR A 73 -7.18 -6.51 -9.69
C THR A 73 -7.07 -5.28 -8.82
N PHE A 74 -8.09 -4.44 -8.99
CA PHE A 74 -8.24 -3.14 -8.41
C PHE A 74 -8.56 -3.29 -6.89
N TYR A 75 -7.54 -3.38 -6.02
CA TYR A 75 -7.73 -3.54 -4.57
C TYR A 75 -7.79 -2.20 -3.82
N PRO A 76 -8.79 -1.95 -2.96
CA PRO A 76 -8.87 -0.70 -2.20
C PRO A 76 -7.61 -0.53 -1.37
N ILE A 77 -6.96 0.63 -1.50
CA ILE A 77 -5.79 1.00 -0.68
C ILE A 77 -6.30 1.34 0.73
N VAL A 78 -6.69 0.31 1.49
CA VAL A 78 -6.83 0.44 2.94
C VAL A 78 -5.42 0.46 3.53
N VAL A 79 -4.71 1.57 3.31
CA VAL A 79 -3.63 1.96 4.22
C VAL A 79 -4.35 2.36 5.50
N GLN A 80 -4.59 1.38 6.37
CA GLN A 80 -4.67 1.69 7.79
C GLN A 80 -3.33 2.32 8.15
N LEU A 81 -3.38 3.64 8.32
CA LEU A 81 -2.39 4.42 9.06
C LEU A 81 -2.21 3.82 10.46
#